data_AF-A0AAI9ERE2-F1
#
_entry.id   AF-A0AAI9ERE2-F1
#
_cell.length_a   1.000
_cell.length_b   1.000
_cell.length_c   1.000
_cell.angle_alpha   90.00
_cell.angle_beta   90.00
_cell.angle_gamma   90.00
#
_symmetry.space_group_name_H-M   'P 1'
#
loop_
_entity.id
_entity.type
_entity.pdbx_description
1 polymer ?
#
loop_
_entity_poly.entity_id
_entity_poly.type
_entity_poly.pdbx_seq_one_letter_code
_entity_poly.pdbx_strand_id
1 'polypeptide(L)'
;MNTAVKDDVIGLDGSVDYKETHRAPYTKGTFKVPKDYPISKITSADTMTITSELANGQVYVLSSAWLHGEANHNAEEGTVDMEFHGQEGFYQ
;
A
#
# COMPACT_ATOMS: atom_id res chain seq x y z
N MET A 1 -9.46 -8.03 4.35
CA MET A 1 -9.43 -6.62 3.90
C MET A 1 -10.40 -6.49 2.73
N ASN A 2 -11.17 -5.39 2.66
CA ASN A 2 -12.14 -5.20 1.58
C ASN A 2 -11.38 -4.78 0.31
N THR A 3 -11.25 -5.67 -0.67
CA THR A 3 -10.67 -5.38 -2.00
C THR A 3 -11.64 -4.58 -2.88
N ALA A 4 -12.90 -4.48 -2.47
CA ALA A 4 -13.94 -3.67 -3.07
C ALA A 4 -14.24 -2.45 -2.19
N VAL A 5 -13.88 -1.25 -2.66
CA VAL A 5 -14.37 0.01 -2.09
C VAL A 5 -15.69 0.32 -2.78
N LYS A 6 -16.78 0.38 -2.00
CA LYS A 6 -18.10 0.79 -2.49
C LYS A 6 -18.30 2.23 -2.10
N ASP A 7 -18.43 3.09 -3.10
CA ASP A 7 -18.70 4.53 -2.93
C ASP A 7 -20.16 4.80 -3.29
N ASP A 8 -20.91 5.46 -2.42
CA ASP A 8 -22.33 5.72 -2.62
C ASP A 8 -22.54 6.85 -3.65
N VAL A 9 -23.24 6.54 -4.73
CA VAL A 9 -23.67 7.49 -5.75
C VAL A 9 -25.14 7.80 -5.53
N ILE A 10 -25.43 8.99 -5.01
CA ILE A 10 -26.81 9.44 -4.76
C ILE A 10 -27.28 10.29 -5.93
N GLY A 11 -28.32 9.82 -6.64
CA GLY A 11 -29.02 10.56 -7.68
C GLY A 11 -29.87 11.68 -7.09
N LEU A 12 -30.05 12.78 -7.85
CA LEU A 12 -30.94 13.90 -7.48
C LEU A 12 -32.42 13.49 -7.39
N ASP A 13 -32.78 12.32 -7.93
CA ASP A 13 -34.09 11.68 -7.85
C ASP A 13 -34.27 10.81 -6.59
N GLY A 14 -33.24 10.71 -5.75
CA GLY A 14 -33.24 9.87 -4.55
C GLY A 14 -32.83 8.42 -4.80
N SER A 15 -32.36 8.06 -6.01
CA SER A 15 -31.73 6.76 -6.24
C SER A 15 -30.41 6.67 -5.47
N VAL A 16 -30.14 5.51 -4.88
CA VAL A 16 -28.88 5.21 -4.20
C VAL A 16 -28.25 4.04 -4.91
N ASP A 17 -27.21 4.34 -5.68
CA ASP A 17 -26.37 3.38 -6.38
C ASP A 17 -24.99 3.33 -5.71
N TYR A 18 -24.19 2.30 -6.00
CA TYR A 18 -22.82 2.26 -5.49
C TYR A 18 -21.84 1.95 -6.61
N LYS A 19 -20.71 2.66 -6.61
CA LYS A 19 -19.58 2.36 -7.50
C LYS A 19 -18.62 1.46 -6.76
N GLU A 20 -18.48 0.22 -7.22
CA GLU A 20 -17.45 -0.68 -6.73
C GLU A 20 -16.14 -0.41 -7.47
N THR A 21 -15.13 0.05 -6.74
CA THR A 21 -13.77 0.20 -7.27
C THR A 21 -12.91 -0.92 -6.68
N HIS A 22 -12.31 -1.72 -7.56
CA HIS A 22 -11.35 -2.74 -7.16
C HIS A 22 -10.06 -2.04 -6.74
N ARG A 23 -9.73 -2.10 -5.45
CA ARG A 23 -8.51 -1.50 -4.90
C ARG A 23 -7.46 -2.58 -4.77
N ALA A 24 -6.29 -2.36 -5.37
CA ALA A 24 -5.15 -3.23 -5.17
C ALA A 24 -4.81 -3.32 -3.67
N PRO A 25 -4.52 -4.53 -3.14
CA PRO A 25 -4.04 -4.67 -1.78
C PRO A 25 -2.76 -3.85 -1.61
N TYR A 26 -2.70 -3.05 -0.54
CA TYR A 26 -1.59 -2.13 -0.33
C TYR A 26 -1.12 -2.12 1.12
N THR A 27 0.14 -1.73 1.30
CA THR A 27 0.75 -1.44 2.59
C THR A 27 1.37 -0.05 2.50
N LYS A 28 1.01 0.83 3.42
CA LYS A 28 1.62 2.16 3.54
C LYS A 28 2.26 2.30 4.91
N GLY A 29 3.46 2.87 4.95
CA GLY A 29 4.15 3.14 6.19
C GLY A 29 5.21 4.24 6.04
N THR A 30 5.57 4.81 7.18
CA THR A 30 6.73 5.69 7.32
C THR A 30 7.88 4.84 7.85
N PHE A 31 8.95 4.74 7.07
CA PHE A 31 10.09 3.90 7.36
C PHE A 31 11.30 4.75 7.70
N LYS A 32 12.11 4.32 8.67
CA LYS A 32 13.40 4.95 8.94
C LYS A 32 14.42 4.45 7.92
N VAL A 33 15.17 5.37 7.30
CA VAL A 33 16.15 5.08 6.26
C VAL A 33 17.56 5.10 6.87
N PRO A 34 18.14 3.95 7.25
CA PRO A 34 19.56 3.88 7.55
C PRO A 34 20.40 4.13 6.29
N LYS A 35 21.68 4.47 6.45
CA LYS A 35 22.61 4.77 5.34
C LYS A 35 22.70 3.66 4.28
N ASP A 36 22.52 2.41 4.69
CA ASP A 36 22.57 1.22 3.84
C ASP A 36 21.19 0.77 3.32
N TYR A 37 20.15 1.59 3.46
CA TYR A 37 18.81 1.23 3.02
C TYR A 37 18.74 1.14 1.48
N PRO A 38 18.30 0.01 0.90
CA PRO A 38 18.38 -0.24 -0.53
C PRO A 38 17.25 0.43 -1.32
N ILE A 39 17.09 1.76 -1.20
CA ILE A 39 16.03 2.55 -1.87
C ILE A 39 16.01 2.27 -3.37
N SER A 40 17.17 2.35 -4.03
CA SER A 40 17.28 2.16 -5.49
C SER A 40 16.77 0.79 -5.95
N LYS A 41 16.96 -0.26 -5.13
CA LYS A 41 16.45 -1.60 -5.44
C LYS A 41 14.94 -1.67 -5.28
N ILE A 42 14.39 -1.00 -4.27
CA ILE A 42 12.95 -0.96 -3.98
C ILE A 42 12.21 -0.14 -5.04
N THR A 43 12.77 1.00 -5.46
CA THR A 43 12.15 1.87 -6.47
C THR A 43 12.16 1.28 -7.88
N SER A 44 13.12 0.39 -8.18
CA SER A 44 13.28 -0.19 -9.52
C SER A 44 12.71 -1.61 -9.66
N ALA A 45 12.11 -2.16 -8.59
CA ALA A 45 11.60 -3.52 -8.59
C ALA A 45 10.10 -3.54 -8.84
N ASP A 46 9.69 -4.27 -9.88
CA ASP A 46 8.29 -4.41 -10.29
C ASP A 46 7.61 -5.67 -9.71
N THR A 47 8.37 -6.56 -9.07
CA THR A 47 7.85 -7.82 -8.51
C THR A 47 8.56 -8.16 -7.21
N MET A 48 8.06 -7.63 -6.11
CA MET A 48 8.54 -7.87 -4.75
C MET A 48 7.51 -8.64 -3.92
N THR A 49 7.97 -9.34 -2.89
CA THR A 49 7.10 -9.85 -1.83
C THR A 49 7.30 -8.95 -0.61
N ILE A 50 6.24 -8.27 -0.16
CA ILE A 50 6.30 -7.40 1.01
C ILE A 50 5.60 -8.09 2.16
N THR A 51 6.35 -8.37 3.23
CA THR A 51 5.81 -8.94 4.46
C THR A 51 5.81 -7.86 5.53
N SER A 52 4.63 -7.55 6.06
CA SER A 52 4.41 -6.53 7.07
C SER A 52 3.89 -7.18 8.33
N GLU A 53 4.74 -7.24 9.34
CA GLU A 53 4.35 -7.66 10.69
C GLU A 53 3.73 -6.47 11.41
N LEU A 54 2.44 -6.57 11.73
CA LEU A 54 1.69 -5.56 12.45
C LEU A 54 1.94 -5.70 13.95
N ALA A 55 1.85 -4.59 14.69
CA ALA A 55 2.10 -4.57 16.14
C ALA A 55 1.15 -5.47 16.96
N ASN A 56 0.05 -5.92 16.36
CA ASN A 56 -0.89 -6.89 16.95
C ASN A 56 -0.49 -8.36 16.70
N GLY A 57 0.69 -8.62 16.11
CA GLY A 57 1.20 -9.96 15.82
C GLY A 57 0.65 -10.59 14.54
N GLN A 58 -0.18 -9.88 13.78
CA GLN A 58 -0.66 -10.35 12.48
C GLN A 58 0.37 -10.04 11.39
N VAL A 59 0.58 -10.99 10.48
CA VAL A 59 1.49 -10.82 9.36
C VAL A 59 0.67 -10.62 8.09
N TYR A 60 0.91 -9.51 7.39
CA TYR A 60 0.28 -9.20 6.12
C TYR A 60 1.30 -9.32 4.99
N VAL A 61 1.01 -10.15 4.00
CA VAL A 61 1.90 -10.45 2.87
C VAL A 61 1.27 -9.91 1.59
N LEU A 62 2.02 -9.06 0.87
CA LEU A 62 1.74 -8.66 -0.50
C LEU A 62 2.62 -9.46 -1.46
N SER A 63 2.02 -10.05 -2.49
CA SER A 63 2.71 -10.75 -3.57
C SER A 63 2.67 -9.92 -4.86
N SER A 64 3.74 -10.04 -5.66
CA SER A 64 3.93 -9.26 -6.89
C SER A 64 3.70 -7.76 -6.65
N ALA A 65 4.41 -7.22 -5.67
CA ALA A 65 4.26 -5.85 -5.21
C ALA A 65 5.31 -4.92 -5.81
N TRP A 66 4.90 -3.67 -6.02
CA TRP A 66 5.73 -2.58 -6.52
C TRP A 66 5.56 -1.34 -5.63
N LEU A 67 6.52 -0.43 -5.68
CA LEU A 67 6.39 0.88 -5.05
C LEU A 67 5.35 1.69 -5.86
N HIS A 68 4.26 2.09 -5.21
CA HIS A 68 3.24 2.95 -5.78
C HIS A 68 3.52 4.42 -5.38
N GLY A 69 3.66 5.28 -6.38
CA GLY A 69 3.95 6.69 -6.19
C GLY A 69 5.44 6.97 -5.94
N GLU A 70 5.73 8.10 -5.32
CA GLU A 70 7.09 8.54 -5.03
C GLU A 70 7.46 8.25 -3.58
N ALA A 71 8.70 7.77 -3.36
CA ALA A 71 9.28 7.65 -2.04
C ALA A 71 9.60 9.06 -1.51
N ASN A 72 8.72 9.63 -0.69
CA ASN A 72 8.91 10.98 -0.16
C ASN A 72 9.93 10.94 0.98
N HIS A 73 11.12 11.47 0.74
CA HIS A 73 12.24 11.42 1.67
C HIS A 73 12.29 12.67 2.55
N ASN A 74 12.04 12.51 3.84
CA ASN A 74 12.24 13.57 4.82
C ASN A 74 13.69 13.53 5.34
N ALA A 75 14.52 14.44 4.82
CA ALA A 75 15.93 14.52 5.18
C ALA A 75 16.18 15.02 6.62
N GLU A 76 15.23 15.74 7.22
CA GLU A 76 15.36 16.22 8.60
C GLU A 76 15.17 15.10 9.62
N GLU A 77 14.24 14.18 9.35
CA GLU A 77 13.93 13.06 10.26
C GLU A 77 14.61 11.73 9.86
N GLY A 78 15.21 11.66 8.67
CA GLY A 78 15.79 10.42 8.14
C GLY A 78 14.73 9.35 7.88
N THR A 79 13.53 9.77 7.50
CA THR A 79 12.38 8.90 7.23
C THR A 79 11.97 8.98 5.77
N VAL A 80 11.31 7.92 5.30
CA VAL A 80 10.72 7.85 3.97
C VAL A 80 9.30 7.32 4.07
N ASP A 81 8.37 8.02 3.44
CA ASP A 81 7.02 7.53 3.26
C ASP A 81 6.98 6.69 1.99
N MET A 82 6.60 5.41 2.14
CA MET A 82 6.47 4.48 1.04
C MET A 82 5.10 3.81 1.07
N GLU A 83 4.52 3.68 -0.13
CA GLU A 83 3.29 2.93 -0.34
C GLU A 83 3.59 1.80 -1.34
N PHE A 84 3.29 0.57 -0.95
CA PHE A 84 3.47 -0.62 -1.77
C PHE A 84 2.11 -1.15 -2.18
N HIS A 85 1.93 -1.41 -3.47
CA HIS A 85 0.74 -2.08 -4.01
C HIS A 85 1.14 -3.46 -4.46
N GLY A 86 0.34 -4.47 -4.14
CA GLY A 86 0.49 -5.85 -4.59
C GLY A 86 -0.61 -6.25 -5.55
N GLN A 87 -0.35 -7.27 -6.36
CA GLN A 87 -1.41 -7.94 -7.11
C GLN A 87 -2.30 -8.78 -6.19
N GLU A 88 -1.70 -9.39 -5.16
CA GLU A 88 -2.39 -10.21 -4.17
C GLU A 88 -1.94 -9.84 -2.76
N GLY A 89 -2.85 -9.88 -1.79
CA GLY A 89 -2.59 -9.56 -0.40
C GLY A 89 -3.35 -10.49 0.53
N PHE A 90 -2.64 -11.16 1.44
CA PHE A 90 -3.24 -12.09 2.39
C PHE A 90 -2.60 -11.99 3.76
N TYR A 91 -3.33 -12.43 4.79
CA TYR A 91 -2.80 -12.55 6.14
C TYR A 91 -2.27 -13.97 6.36
N GLN A 92 -1.13 -14.07 7.02
CA GLN A 92 -0.53 -15.31 7.47
C GLN A 92 -0.83 -15.56 8.96
#